data_AF-A0A2E8KSG8-F1
#
_entry.id   AF-A0A2E8KSG8-F1
#
_cell.length_a   1.000
_cell.length_b   1.000
_cell.length_c   1.000
_cell.angle_alpha   90.00
_cell.angle_beta   90.00
_cell.angle_gamma   90.00
#
_symmetry.space_group_name_H-M   'P 1'
#
loop_
_entity.id
_entity.type
_entity.pdbx_description
1 polymer ?
#
loop_
_entity_poly.entity_id
_entity_poly.type
_entity_poly.pdbx_seq_one_letter_code
_entity_poly.pdbx_strand_id
1 'polypeptide(L)'
;MDQLNKEMDLSIDAERKVARSFMGRVEWEMIAIGLGQFVVWITTWILVIKGVIPLWAGFIISTISTMNAYLPSHAGQHGHLSGKHKHLNWINPLVGQISLIPLSQSHEVLRATHMKHHAYTNDPEKDPDYYHTHVDGWLQAAIGVNKQTGNGRLAKMVEELAEDDPKFAESMRKGGNVSMLFLIANMIAAVTFPLETLLLWWLPRKIATSYLGIVFSHEPHKQLPKGRYEDTRFWTNGIPRYLH
;
A
#
# COMPACT_ATOMS: atom_id res chain seq x y z
N MET A 1 25.94 -37.41 -22.95
CA MET A 1 26.24 -36.56 -21.78
C MET A 1 26.73 -35.20 -22.29
N ASP A 2 25.86 -34.41 -22.94
CA ASP A 2 26.32 -33.22 -23.68
C ASP A 2 25.33 -32.05 -23.62
N GLN A 3 24.62 -31.90 -22.49
CA GLN A 3 23.73 -30.75 -22.23
C GLN A 3 24.09 -29.96 -20.97
N LEU A 4 25.26 -30.22 -20.38
CA LEU A 4 25.76 -29.55 -19.17
C LEU A 4 26.93 -28.62 -19.55
N ASN A 5 26.63 -27.53 -20.26
CA ASN A 5 27.46 -26.32 -20.33
C ASN A 5 26.80 -25.25 -21.20
N LYS A 6 25.52 -24.94 -20.94
CA LYS A 6 25.01 -23.63 -21.34
C LYS A 6 25.29 -22.70 -20.18
N GLU A 7 26.30 -21.82 -20.32
CA GLU A 7 26.45 -20.70 -19.39
C GLU A 7 25.08 -20.02 -19.30
N MET A 8 24.50 -20.02 -18.10
CA MET A 8 23.20 -19.46 -17.87
C MET A 8 23.33 -17.94 -17.94
N ASP A 9 22.68 -17.32 -18.93
CA ASP A 9 22.65 -15.87 -19.09
C ASP A 9 21.88 -15.25 -17.91
N LEU A 10 22.64 -14.70 -16.95
CA LEU A 10 22.14 -14.00 -15.77
C LEU A 10 22.00 -12.48 -15.98
N SER A 11 21.99 -12.02 -17.23
CA SER A 11 21.74 -10.61 -17.52
C SER A 11 20.33 -10.18 -17.12
N ILE A 12 20.16 -8.88 -16.87
CA ILE A 12 18.87 -8.26 -16.55
C ILE A 12 17.84 -8.51 -17.66
N ASP A 13 18.28 -8.55 -18.92
CA ASP A 13 17.38 -8.76 -20.05
C ASP A 13 16.90 -10.20 -20.15
N ALA A 14 17.77 -11.18 -19.85
CA ALA A 14 17.39 -12.58 -19.75
C ALA A 14 16.37 -12.82 -18.63
N GLU A 15 16.61 -12.23 -17.45
CA GLU A 15 15.67 -12.28 -16.33
C GLU A 15 14.32 -11.62 -16.68
N ARG A 16 14.33 -10.42 -17.25
CA ARG A 16 13.09 -9.73 -17.69
C ARG A 16 12.32 -10.57 -18.70
N LYS A 17 13.01 -11.28 -19.59
CA LYS A 17 12.38 -12.18 -20.56
C LYS A 17 11.67 -13.34 -19.87
N VAL A 18 12.28 -13.95 -18.85
CA VAL A 18 11.65 -15.00 -18.03
C VAL A 18 10.48 -14.42 -17.23
N ALA A 19 10.67 -13.31 -16.52
CA ALA A 19 9.63 -12.66 -15.71
C ALA A 19 8.37 -12.33 -16.54
N ARG A 20 8.54 -11.79 -17.76
CA ARG A 20 7.43 -11.48 -18.68
C ARG A 20 6.57 -12.69 -19.05
N SER A 21 7.10 -13.91 -18.99
CA SER A 21 6.31 -15.12 -19.26
C SER A 21 5.27 -15.41 -18.17
N PHE A 22 5.47 -14.91 -16.96
CA PHE A 22 4.54 -15.04 -15.83
C PHE A 22 3.62 -13.82 -15.67
N MET A 23 3.75 -12.80 -16.52
CA MET A 23 3.04 -11.53 -16.40
C MET A 23 2.04 -11.32 -17.55
N GLY A 24 1.06 -10.43 -17.32
CA GLY A 24 0.23 -9.85 -18.38
C GLY A 24 -1.24 -10.29 -18.39
N ARG A 25 -1.66 -11.20 -17.51
CA ARG A 25 -3.09 -11.45 -17.25
C ARG A 25 -3.72 -10.27 -16.50
N VAL A 26 -5.01 -10.06 -16.71
CA VAL A 26 -5.80 -9.20 -15.82
C VAL A 26 -5.85 -9.87 -14.44
N GLU A 27 -5.47 -9.14 -13.40
CA GLU A 27 -5.44 -9.64 -12.02
C GLU A 27 -6.81 -9.45 -11.36
N TRP A 28 -7.81 -10.17 -11.87
CA TRP A 28 -9.19 -10.04 -11.45
C TRP A 28 -9.40 -10.38 -9.97
N GLU A 29 -8.55 -11.22 -9.37
CA GLU A 29 -8.60 -11.57 -7.95
C GLU A 29 -8.36 -10.33 -7.09
N MET A 30 -7.36 -9.52 -7.43
CA MET A 30 -7.09 -8.26 -6.71
C MET A 30 -8.19 -7.23 -6.96
N ILE A 31 -8.79 -7.21 -8.15
CA ILE A 31 -9.96 -6.35 -8.43
C ILE A 31 -11.14 -6.75 -7.53
N ALA A 32 -11.44 -8.05 -7.44
CA ALA A 32 -12.52 -8.58 -6.61
C ALA A 32 -12.26 -8.31 -5.12
N ILE A 33 -11.03 -8.49 -4.64
CA ILE A 33 -10.64 -8.15 -3.26
C ILE A 33 -10.82 -6.65 -3.01
N GLY A 34 -10.34 -5.78 -3.91
CA GLY A 34 -10.40 -4.32 -3.74
C GLY A 34 -11.81 -3.75 -3.73
N LEU A 35 -12.67 -4.19 -4.65
CA LEU A 35 -14.07 -3.77 -4.67
C LEU A 35 -14.87 -4.44 -3.54
N GLY A 36 -14.63 -5.73 -3.30
CA GLY A 36 -15.33 -6.52 -2.29
C GLY A 36 -15.07 -6.01 -0.88
N GLN A 37 -13.81 -5.73 -0.52
CA GLN A 37 -13.50 -5.16 0.79
C GLN A 37 -14.14 -3.77 0.96
N PHE A 38 -14.14 -2.93 -0.08
CA PHE A 38 -14.79 -1.62 0.01
C PHE A 38 -16.30 -1.75 0.24
N VAL A 39 -16.95 -2.68 -0.47
CA VAL A 39 -18.38 -3.00 -0.27
C VAL A 39 -18.64 -3.48 1.16
N VAL A 40 -17.79 -4.34 1.71
CA VAL A 40 -17.88 -4.79 3.11
C VAL A 40 -17.75 -3.60 4.06
N TRP A 41 -16.77 -2.72 3.84
CA TRP A 41 -16.54 -1.55 4.67
C TRP A 41 -17.73 -0.59 4.68
N ILE A 42 -18.25 -0.20 3.51
CA ILE A 42 -19.40 0.73 3.45
C ILE A 42 -20.71 0.09 3.96
N THR A 43 -20.90 -1.21 3.71
CA THR A 43 -22.06 -1.94 4.26
C THR A 43 -21.99 -1.99 5.78
N THR A 44 -20.80 -2.20 6.35
CA THR A 44 -20.58 -2.19 7.80
C THR A 44 -20.98 -0.85 8.41
N TRP A 45 -20.59 0.26 7.79
CA TRP A 45 -21.02 1.61 8.17
C TRP A 45 -22.55 1.76 8.20
N ILE A 46 -23.22 1.34 7.12
CA ILE A 46 -24.68 1.42 7.00
C ILE A 46 -25.37 0.56 8.07
N LEU A 47 -24.88 -0.66 8.32
CA LEU A 47 -25.47 -1.56 9.31
C LEU A 47 -25.32 -1.04 10.73
N VAL A 48 -24.19 -0.43 11.07
CA VAL A 48 -23.99 0.18 12.40
C VAL A 48 -24.87 1.41 12.59
N ILE A 49 -24.92 2.32 11.60
CA ILE A 49 -25.77 3.53 11.69
C ILE A 49 -27.25 3.16 11.83
N LYS A 50 -27.69 2.09 11.14
CA LYS A 50 -29.07 1.58 11.26
C LYS A 50 -29.33 0.76 12.53
N GLY A 51 -28.32 0.53 13.36
CA GLY A 51 -28.44 -0.29 14.57
C GLY A 51 -28.67 -1.78 14.32
N VAL A 52 -28.37 -2.28 13.10
CA VAL A 52 -28.52 -3.70 12.74
C VAL A 52 -27.42 -4.55 13.37
N ILE A 53 -26.19 -4.01 13.45
CA ILE A 53 -25.08 -4.63 14.18
C ILE A 53 -24.52 -3.63 15.20
N PRO A 54 -24.01 -4.09 16.35
CA PRO A 54 -23.42 -3.19 17.34
C PRO A 54 -22.08 -2.63 16.85
N LEU A 55 -21.73 -1.44 17.32
CA LEU A 55 -20.53 -0.70 16.91
C LEU A 55 -19.22 -1.51 17.09
N TRP A 56 -19.12 -2.30 18.16
CA TRP A 56 -17.92 -3.14 18.40
C TRP A 56 -17.74 -4.22 17.33
N ALA A 57 -18.84 -4.80 16.82
CA ALA A 57 -18.77 -5.78 15.74
C ALA A 57 -18.38 -5.09 14.43
N GLY A 58 -18.94 -3.90 14.18
CA GLY A 58 -18.55 -3.06 13.06
C GLY A 58 -17.07 -2.68 13.09
N PHE A 59 -16.52 -2.37 14.27
CA PHE A 59 -15.09 -2.06 14.44
C PHE A 59 -14.19 -3.23 14.00
N ILE A 60 -14.53 -4.46 14.39
CA ILE A 60 -13.75 -5.65 14.01
C ILE A 60 -13.80 -5.86 12.49
N ILE A 61 -15.01 -5.84 11.91
CA ILE A 61 -15.20 -6.05 10.46
C ILE A 61 -14.47 -4.95 9.67
N SER A 62 -14.63 -3.70 10.09
CA SER A 62 -13.96 -2.57 9.45
C SER A 62 -12.44 -2.69 9.55
N THR A 63 -11.89 -3.12 10.68
CA THR A 63 -10.44 -3.28 10.84
C THR A 63 -9.88 -4.32 9.88
N ILE A 64 -10.51 -5.49 9.81
CA ILE A 64 -10.10 -6.56 8.88
C ILE A 64 -10.23 -6.08 7.43
N SER A 65 -11.33 -5.40 7.08
CA SER A 65 -11.51 -4.83 5.74
C SER A 65 -10.40 -3.84 5.38
N THR A 66 -10.11 -2.89 6.27
CA THR A 66 -9.08 -1.86 6.07
C THR A 66 -7.67 -2.46 5.98
N MET A 67 -7.37 -3.55 6.69
CA MET A 67 -6.08 -4.24 6.56
C MET A 67 -5.85 -4.83 5.15
N ASN A 68 -6.93 -5.16 4.43
CA ASN A 68 -6.87 -5.67 3.06
C ASN A 68 -6.90 -4.56 1.99
N ALA A 69 -7.09 -3.30 2.38
CA ALA A 69 -7.27 -2.18 1.46
C ALA A 69 -6.02 -1.86 0.60
N TYR A 70 -4.82 -2.09 1.13
CA TYR A 70 -3.59 -1.72 0.43
C TYR A 70 -3.22 -2.69 -0.69
N LEU A 71 -3.45 -4.01 -0.54
CA LEU A 71 -3.01 -5.02 -1.52
C LEU A 71 -3.52 -4.73 -2.94
N PRO A 72 -4.82 -4.47 -3.17
CA PRO A 72 -5.34 -4.14 -4.50
C PRO A 72 -4.79 -2.82 -5.04
N SER A 73 -4.60 -1.84 -4.16
CA SER A 73 -3.96 -0.58 -4.54
C SER A 73 -2.51 -0.78 -4.95
N HIS A 74 -1.74 -1.54 -4.19
CA HIS A 74 -0.35 -1.88 -4.50
C HIS A 74 -0.24 -2.57 -5.87
N ALA A 75 -1.12 -3.53 -6.17
CA ALA A 75 -1.21 -4.13 -7.50
C ALA A 75 -1.53 -3.08 -8.59
N GLY A 76 -2.45 -2.15 -8.33
CA GLY A 76 -2.74 -1.03 -9.22
C GLY A 76 -1.57 -0.06 -9.41
N GLN A 77 -0.79 0.21 -8.37
CA GLN A 77 0.38 1.11 -8.43
C GLN A 77 1.43 0.60 -9.42
N HIS A 78 1.61 -0.73 -9.46
CA HIS A 78 2.46 -1.44 -10.41
C HIS A 78 1.81 -1.69 -11.78
N GLY A 79 0.55 -1.31 -11.97
CA GLY A 79 -0.18 -1.54 -13.22
C GLY A 79 -0.60 -2.99 -13.45
N HIS A 80 -0.61 -3.83 -12.40
CA HIS A 80 -0.90 -5.25 -12.52
C HIS A 80 -2.38 -5.54 -12.79
N LEU A 81 -3.31 -4.71 -12.31
CA LEU A 81 -4.74 -4.97 -12.44
C LEU A 81 -5.16 -5.08 -13.91
N SER A 82 -4.64 -4.21 -14.78
CA SER A 82 -4.91 -4.26 -16.22
C SER A 82 -4.10 -5.31 -17.00
N GLY A 83 -3.10 -5.91 -16.38
CA GLY A 83 -2.13 -6.76 -17.07
C GLY A 83 -1.49 -6.06 -18.27
N LYS A 84 -1.36 -6.76 -19.41
CA LYS A 84 -0.81 -6.18 -20.66
C LYS A 84 -1.81 -5.35 -21.47
N HIS A 85 -3.06 -5.24 -21.02
CA HIS A 85 -4.15 -4.65 -21.80
C HIS A 85 -4.22 -3.13 -21.60
N LYS A 86 -3.51 -2.38 -22.44
CA LYS A 86 -3.41 -0.91 -22.33
C LYS A 86 -4.75 -0.17 -22.30
N HIS A 87 -5.77 -0.68 -22.99
CA HIS A 87 -7.12 -0.08 -22.98
C HIS A 87 -7.83 -0.20 -21.62
N LEU A 88 -7.34 -1.05 -20.72
CA LEU A 88 -7.84 -1.24 -19.36
C LEU A 88 -6.99 -0.50 -18.31
N ASN A 89 -6.00 0.31 -18.71
CA ASN A 89 -5.09 0.96 -17.75
C ASN A 89 -5.80 1.84 -16.71
N TRP A 90 -7.00 2.34 -17.02
CA TRP A 90 -7.86 3.12 -16.12
C TRP A 90 -8.32 2.32 -14.89
N ILE A 91 -8.36 0.98 -14.97
CA ILE A 91 -8.73 0.11 -13.85
C ILE A 91 -7.75 0.27 -12.70
N ASN A 92 -6.45 0.44 -12.99
CA ASN A 92 -5.40 0.54 -11.98
C ASN A 92 -5.65 1.67 -10.96
N PRO A 93 -5.75 2.95 -11.39
CA PRO A 93 -6.01 4.03 -10.45
C PRO A 93 -7.44 4.00 -9.90
N LEU A 94 -8.44 3.54 -10.66
CA LEU A 94 -9.82 3.51 -10.17
C LEU A 94 -10.00 2.52 -9.02
N VAL A 95 -9.68 1.25 -9.25
CA VAL A 95 -9.82 0.20 -8.24
C VAL A 95 -8.84 0.46 -7.10
N GLY A 96 -7.62 0.92 -7.42
CA GLY A 96 -6.64 1.29 -6.42
C GLY A 96 -7.14 2.41 -5.49
N GLN A 97 -7.78 3.45 -6.03
CA GLN A 97 -8.32 4.55 -5.22
C GLN A 97 -9.56 4.13 -4.41
N ILE A 98 -10.48 3.36 -5.01
CA ILE A 98 -11.64 2.83 -4.28
C ILE A 98 -11.17 1.98 -3.10
N SER A 99 -10.18 1.11 -3.35
CA SER A 99 -9.65 0.22 -2.32
C SER A 99 -9.05 0.99 -1.14
N LEU A 100 -8.48 2.18 -1.36
CA LEU A 100 -7.86 2.98 -0.31
C LEU A 100 -8.81 3.88 0.49
N ILE A 101 -10.11 3.92 0.18
CA ILE A 101 -11.08 4.73 0.94
C ILE A 101 -11.06 4.39 2.45
N PRO A 102 -11.07 3.11 2.88
CA PRO A 102 -11.00 2.76 4.30
C PRO A 102 -9.68 3.15 4.97
N LEU A 103 -8.57 3.23 4.21
CA LEU A 103 -7.29 3.76 4.69
C LEU A 103 -7.24 5.29 4.68
N SER A 104 -8.20 5.96 4.03
CA SER A 104 -8.22 7.42 3.86
C SER A 104 -6.91 7.91 3.24
N GLN A 105 -6.43 7.21 2.20
CA GLN A 105 -5.19 7.52 1.50
C GLN A 105 -5.44 7.74 0.00
N SER A 106 -4.58 8.55 -0.61
CA SER A 106 -4.58 8.78 -2.04
C SER A 106 -3.76 7.71 -2.76
N HIS A 107 -4.34 7.10 -3.80
CA HIS A 107 -3.65 6.14 -4.65
C HIS A 107 -2.46 6.78 -5.35
N GLU A 108 -2.59 8.01 -5.85
CA GLU A 108 -1.52 8.71 -6.57
C GLU A 108 -0.34 9.04 -5.65
N VAL A 109 -0.60 9.50 -4.42
CA VAL A 109 0.47 9.74 -3.43
C VAL A 109 1.18 8.43 -3.10
N LEU A 110 0.42 7.40 -2.72
CA LEU A 110 1.02 6.11 -2.36
C LEU A 110 1.76 5.50 -3.55
N ARG A 111 1.25 5.62 -4.77
CA ARG A 111 1.93 5.18 -5.98
C ARG A 111 3.27 5.89 -6.13
N ALA A 112 3.29 7.21 -6.03
CA ALA A 112 4.48 8.01 -6.23
C ALA A 112 5.55 7.69 -5.18
N THR A 113 5.18 7.65 -3.89
CA THR A 113 6.11 7.32 -2.80
C THR A 113 6.58 5.88 -2.87
N HIS A 114 5.69 4.94 -3.19
CA HIS A 114 6.03 3.52 -3.35
C HIS A 114 7.02 3.27 -4.49
N MET A 115 6.88 4.00 -5.62
CA MET A 115 7.88 3.92 -6.71
C MET A 115 9.24 4.48 -6.28
N LYS A 116 9.27 5.50 -5.42
CA LYS A 116 10.53 6.02 -4.83
C LYS A 116 11.14 5.04 -3.84
N HIS A 117 10.32 4.41 -3.00
CA HIS A 117 10.75 3.31 -2.13
C HIS A 117 11.43 2.19 -2.94
N HIS A 118 10.81 1.71 -4.02
CA HIS A 118 11.45 0.69 -4.89
C HIS A 118 12.72 1.17 -5.60
N ALA A 119 12.80 2.46 -5.95
CA ALA A 119 13.99 3.00 -6.62
C ALA A 119 15.17 3.20 -5.66
N TYR A 120 14.89 3.41 -4.38
CA TYR A 120 15.86 3.80 -3.37
C TYR A 120 15.78 2.94 -2.11
N THR A 121 15.34 1.68 -2.20
CA THR A 121 15.07 0.82 -1.04
C THR A 121 16.26 0.80 -0.08
N ASN A 122 16.00 1.01 1.21
CA ASN A 122 17.00 1.11 2.29
C ASN A 122 17.94 2.33 2.17
N ASP A 123 17.56 3.39 1.46
CA ASP A 123 18.27 4.66 1.43
C ASP A 123 17.78 5.64 2.50
N PRO A 124 18.59 5.98 3.53
CA PRO A 124 18.16 6.89 4.59
C PRO A 124 17.74 8.28 4.10
N GLU A 125 18.22 8.72 2.93
CA GLU A 125 17.95 10.06 2.42
C GLU A 125 16.88 10.07 1.31
N LYS A 126 16.58 8.92 0.69
CA LYS A 126 15.69 8.87 -0.49
C LYS A 126 14.55 7.86 -0.40
N ASP A 127 14.60 6.92 0.54
CA ASP A 127 13.51 5.97 0.79
C ASP A 127 12.49 6.58 1.76
N PRO A 128 11.25 6.84 1.31
CA PRO A 128 10.20 7.38 2.18
C PRO A 128 9.96 6.51 3.41
N ASP A 129 10.20 5.20 3.33
CA ASP A 129 9.82 4.22 4.33
C ASP A 129 10.95 3.84 5.30
N TYR A 130 12.16 4.38 5.09
CA TYR A 130 13.37 4.00 5.84
C TYR A 130 13.20 4.04 7.37
N TYR A 131 12.67 5.13 7.91
CA TYR A 131 12.74 5.40 9.36
C TYR A 131 11.82 4.56 10.22
N HIS A 132 10.69 4.11 9.68
CA HIS A 132 9.83 3.18 10.38
C HIS A 132 10.21 1.72 10.09
N THR A 133 11.00 1.49 9.04
CA THR A 133 11.52 0.19 8.63
C THR A 133 12.73 -0.25 9.44
N HIS A 134 13.76 0.60 9.53
CA HIS A 134 15.05 0.29 10.16
C HIS A 134 15.06 0.62 11.67
N VAL A 135 14.16 -0.03 12.40
CA VAL A 135 14.05 0.02 13.87
C VAL A 135 14.23 -1.37 14.46
N ASP A 136 14.32 -1.51 15.78
CA ASP A 136 14.65 -2.80 16.41
C ASP A 136 13.45 -3.75 16.54
N GLY A 137 12.24 -3.22 16.70
CA GLY A 137 11.06 -4.01 17.02
C GLY A 137 9.79 -3.58 16.29
N TRP A 138 8.88 -4.54 16.10
CA TRP A 138 7.60 -4.35 15.41
C TRP A 138 6.74 -3.24 16.03
N LEU A 139 6.79 -3.05 17.36
CA LEU A 139 6.06 -1.98 18.03
C LEU A 139 6.62 -0.60 17.68
N GLN A 140 7.96 -0.47 17.58
CA GLN A 140 8.59 0.77 17.13
C GLN A 140 8.21 1.08 15.68
N ALA A 141 8.15 0.05 14.82
CA ALA A 141 7.73 0.20 13.43
C ALA A 141 6.27 0.69 13.33
N ALA A 142 5.36 0.07 14.07
CA ALA A 142 3.95 0.45 14.15
C ALA A 142 3.75 1.90 14.63
N ILE A 143 4.50 2.33 15.63
CA ILE A 143 4.47 3.72 16.12
C ILE A 143 5.09 4.67 15.09
N GLY A 144 6.22 4.28 14.50
CA GLY A 144 6.99 5.06 13.54
C GLY A 144 6.18 5.39 12.29
N VAL A 145 5.53 4.40 11.68
CA VAL A 145 4.73 4.60 10.46
C VAL A 145 3.57 5.57 10.69
N ASN A 146 2.96 5.55 11.88
CA ASN A 146 1.89 6.49 12.23
C ASN A 146 2.37 7.91 12.53
N LYS A 147 3.67 8.09 12.81
CA LYS A 147 4.32 9.38 13.11
C LYS A 147 5.21 9.89 11.98
N GLN A 148 5.23 9.21 10.83
CA GLN A 148 6.17 9.46 9.72
C GLN A 148 6.14 10.91 9.21
N THR A 149 5.00 11.59 9.29
CA THR A 149 4.85 13.00 8.88
C THR A 149 5.05 14.01 10.02
N GLY A 150 5.25 13.56 11.26
CA GLY A 150 5.16 14.41 12.45
C GLY A 150 6.41 15.25 12.75
N ASN A 151 7.57 14.91 12.19
CA ASN A 151 8.84 15.60 12.44
C ASN A 151 9.35 16.40 11.23
N GLY A 152 8.54 16.52 10.16
CA GLY A 152 8.91 17.24 8.94
C GLY A 152 9.93 16.55 8.03
N ARG A 153 10.56 15.46 8.47
CA ARG A 153 11.60 14.77 7.67
C ARG A 153 11.06 14.24 6.35
N LEU A 154 9.95 13.50 6.39
CA LEU A 154 9.33 12.98 5.17
C LEU A 154 8.89 14.12 4.26
N ALA A 155 8.39 15.23 4.81
CA ALA A 155 7.98 16.40 4.03
C ALA A 155 9.19 16.98 3.27
N LYS A 156 10.32 17.19 3.95
CA LYS A 156 11.56 17.65 3.34
C LYS A 156 12.06 16.69 2.25
N MET A 157 12.04 15.38 2.49
CA MET A 157 12.42 14.38 1.48
C MET A 157 11.50 14.44 0.26
N VAL A 158 10.18 14.60 0.47
CA VAL A 158 9.21 14.75 -0.62
C VAL A 158 9.46 16.03 -1.42
N GLU A 159 9.82 17.14 -0.77
CA GLU A 159 10.18 18.40 -1.43
C GLU A 159 11.42 18.22 -2.31
N GLU A 160 12.51 17.67 -1.77
CA GLU A 160 13.74 17.40 -2.52
C GLU A 160 13.49 16.46 -3.71
N LEU A 161 12.74 15.38 -3.51
CA LEU A 161 12.37 14.45 -4.60
C LEU A 161 11.47 15.09 -5.66
N ALA A 162 10.65 16.07 -5.28
CA ALA A 162 9.76 16.80 -6.20
C ALA A 162 10.51 17.83 -7.04
N GLU A 163 11.59 18.42 -6.52
CA GLU A 163 12.49 19.28 -7.29
C GLU A 163 13.21 18.49 -8.39
N ASP A 164 13.68 17.28 -8.07
CA ASP A 164 14.41 16.42 -9.00
C ASP A 164 13.52 15.70 -10.04
N ASP A 165 12.25 15.43 -9.70
CA ASP A 165 11.33 14.63 -10.52
C ASP A 165 9.98 15.32 -10.72
N PRO A 166 9.79 16.02 -11.85
CA PRO A 166 8.53 16.71 -12.16
C PRO A 166 7.30 15.79 -12.19
N LYS A 167 7.46 14.51 -12.55
CA LYS A 167 6.33 13.55 -12.56
C LYS A 167 5.94 13.14 -11.15
N PHE A 168 6.92 13.00 -10.25
CA PHE A 168 6.67 12.80 -8.83
C PHE A 168 5.93 14.01 -8.25
N ALA A 169 6.41 15.24 -8.51
CA ALA A 169 5.75 16.48 -8.07
C ALA A 169 4.29 16.56 -8.54
N GLU A 170 4.02 16.26 -9.81
CA GLU A 170 2.66 16.26 -10.36
C GLU A 170 1.77 15.22 -9.65
N SER A 171 2.29 14.02 -9.40
CA SER A 171 1.57 12.94 -8.72
C SER A 171 1.24 13.30 -7.27
N MET A 172 2.21 13.89 -6.56
CA MET A 172 2.01 14.40 -5.20
C MET A 172 0.96 15.50 -5.14
N ARG A 173 0.96 16.44 -6.11
CA ARG A 173 -0.06 17.50 -6.20
C ARG A 173 -1.45 16.94 -6.46
N LYS A 174 -1.62 16.06 -7.45
CA LYS A 174 -2.91 15.41 -7.74
C LYS A 174 -3.41 14.62 -6.54
N GLY A 175 -2.53 13.83 -5.94
CA GLY A 175 -2.86 13.02 -4.79
C GLY A 175 -3.16 13.85 -3.54
N GLY A 176 -2.49 14.99 -3.36
CA GLY A 176 -2.74 15.94 -2.27
C GLY A 176 -4.16 16.48 -2.25
N ASN A 177 -4.75 16.75 -3.42
CA ASN A 177 -6.17 17.14 -3.52
C ASN A 177 -7.09 16.03 -3.00
N VAL A 178 -6.81 14.77 -3.33
CA VAL A 178 -7.57 13.62 -2.83
C VAL A 178 -7.39 13.46 -1.33
N SER A 179 -6.17 13.63 -0.81
CA SER A 179 -5.90 13.62 0.63
C SER A 179 -6.67 14.72 1.37
N MET A 180 -6.82 15.90 0.77
CA MET A 180 -7.63 17.00 1.31
C MET A 180 -9.12 16.64 1.34
N LEU A 181 -9.64 16.01 0.27
CA LEU A 181 -11.02 15.52 0.25
C LEU A 181 -11.27 14.51 1.37
N PHE A 182 -10.34 13.58 1.59
CA PHE A 182 -10.43 12.65 2.72
C PHE A 182 -10.38 13.36 4.07
N LEU A 183 -9.54 14.38 4.25
CA LEU A 183 -9.50 15.16 5.47
C LEU A 183 -10.87 15.81 5.77
N ILE A 184 -11.46 16.48 4.77
CA ILE A 184 -12.78 17.11 4.89
C ILE A 184 -13.86 16.06 5.18
N ALA A 185 -13.85 14.93 4.47
CA ALA A 185 -14.80 13.84 4.68
C ALA A 185 -14.70 13.27 6.11
N ASN A 186 -13.48 13.08 6.62
CA ASN A 186 -13.26 12.64 8.01
C ASN A 186 -13.75 13.69 9.02
N MET A 187 -13.56 14.99 8.77
CA MET A 187 -14.08 16.05 9.65
C MET A 187 -15.61 16.07 9.69
N ILE A 188 -16.27 15.99 8.53
CA ILE A 188 -17.73 15.93 8.45
C ILE A 188 -18.26 14.68 9.18
N ALA A 189 -17.66 13.52 8.91
CA ALA A 189 -18.03 12.28 9.56
C ALA A 189 -17.81 12.35 11.08
N ALA A 190 -16.69 12.90 11.55
CA ALA A 190 -16.40 13.00 12.97
C ALA A 190 -17.37 13.92 13.73
N VAL A 191 -17.91 14.96 13.07
CA VAL A 191 -18.93 15.83 13.67
C VAL A 191 -20.31 15.16 13.66
N THR A 192 -20.63 14.40 12.59
CA THR A 192 -21.96 13.83 12.38
C THR A 192 -22.15 12.48 13.12
N PHE A 193 -21.10 11.66 13.13
CA PHE A 193 -21.05 10.30 13.69
C PHE A 193 -19.72 10.11 14.44
N PRO A 194 -19.55 10.73 15.63
CA PRO A 194 -18.24 10.80 16.28
C PRO A 194 -17.69 9.43 16.68
N LEU A 195 -18.51 8.57 17.29
CA LEU A 195 -18.07 7.25 17.75
C LEU A 195 -17.89 6.28 16.58
N GLU A 196 -18.75 6.34 15.58
CA GLU A 196 -18.64 5.55 14.36
C GLU A 196 -17.40 5.97 13.55
N THR A 197 -17.12 7.26 13.43
CA THR A 197 -15.90 7.73 12.74
C THR A 197 -14.65 7.28 13.47
N LEU A 198 -14.67 7.38 14.80
CA LEU A 198 -13.57 6.90 15.64
C LEU A 198 -13.34 5.40 15.44
N LEU A 199 -14.39 4.58 15.53
CA LEU A 199 -14.28 3.12 15.60
C LEU A 199 -14.46 2.40 14.26
N LEU A 200 -14.96 3.01 13.20
CA LEU A 200 -15.15 2.40 11.88
C LEU A 200 -14.27 3.02 10.79
N TRP A 201 -13.49 4.06 11.10
CA TRP A 201 -12.58 4.64 10.11
C TRP A 201 -11.25 5.05 10.71
N TRP A 202 -11.23 5.92 11.72
CA TRP A 202 -9.97 6.44 12.26
C TRP A 202 -9.12 5.37 12.94
N LEU A 203 -9.68 4.63 13.90
CA LEU A 203 -8.95 3.60 14.63
C LEU A 203 -8.61 2.38 13.75
N PRO A 204 -9.55 1.82 12.95
CA PRO A 204 -9.23 0.81 11.94
C PRO A 204 -8.07 1.21 11.02
N ARG A 205 -8.05 2.45 10.52
CA ARG A 205 -6.96 2.97 9.71
C ARG A 205 -5.64 2.95 10.48
N LYS A 206 -5.60 3.41 11.74
CA LYS A 206 -4.36 3.42 12.54
C LYS A 206 -3.81 2.01 12.76
N ILE A 207 -4.68 1.05 13.05
CA ILE A 207 -4.31 -0.36 13.20
C ILE A 207 -3.81 -0.94 11.88
N ALA A 208 -4.52 -0.71 10.78
CA ALA A 208 -4.13 -1.18 9.46
C ALA A 208 -2.80 -0.56 9.00
N THR A 209 -2.57 0.73 9.20
CA THR A 209 -1.28 1.38 8.89
C THR A 209 -0.14 0.76 9.70
N SER A 210 -0.34 0.47 10.99
CA SER A 210 0.64 -0.26 11.80
C SER A 210 0.94 -1.65 11.23
N TYR A 211 -0.11 -2.40 10.88
CA TYR A 211 0.03 -3.70 10.24
C TYR A 211 0.85 -3.61 8.95
N LEU A 212 0.55 -2.64 8.08
CA LEU A 212 1.26 -2.45 6.82
C LEU A 212 2.73 -2.09 7.05
N GLY A 213 3.02 -1.14 7.95
CA GLY A 213 4.39 -0.77 8.28
C GLY A 213 5.22 -1.92 8.87
N ILE A 214 4.59 -2.82 9.62
CA ILE A 214 5.28 -4.03 10.13
C ILE A 214 5.51 -5.03 9.00
N VAL A 215 4.44 -5.42 8.30
CA VAL A 215 4.38 -6.61 7.42
C VAL A 215 4.97 -6.34 6.05
N PHE A 216 4.79 -5.13 5.52
CA PHE A 216 5.23 -4.76 4.17
C PHE A 216 6.48 -3.89 4.15
N SER A 217 6.88 -3.32 5.29
CA SER A 217 8.05 -2.44 5.36
C SER A 217 9.14 -3.00 6.28
N HIS A 218 8.89 -3.03 7.60
CA HIS A 218 9.88 -3.47 8.59
C HIS A 218 10.31 -4.93 8.39
N GLU A 219 9.37 -5.88 8.27
CA GLU A 219 9.73 -7.29 8.16
C GLU A 219 10.45 -7.63 6.86
N PRO A 220 10.11 -7.09 5.68
CA PRO A 220 10.88 -7.42 4.48
C PRO A 220 12.24 -6.72 4.38
N HIS A 221 12.44 -5.58 5.03
CA HIS A 221 13.58 -4.70 4.73
C HIS A 221 14.51 -4.36 5.92
N LYS A 222 14.12 -4.64 7.18
CA LYS A 222 14.94 -4.24 8.35
C LYS A 222 16.37 -4.80 8.29
N GLN A 223 17.32 -3.92 8.58
CA GLN A 223 18.77 -4.24 8.69
C GLN A 223 19.37 -4.85 7.42
N LEU A 224 18.80 -4.57 6.25
CA LEU A 224 19.34 -4.98 4.97
C LEU A 224 20.10 -3.83 4.28
N PRO A 225 21.14 -4.14 3.48
CA PRO A 225 21.87 -3.14 2.71
C PRO A 225 21.05 -2.63 1.52
N LYS A 226 21.60 -1.66 0.79
CA LYS A 226 21.12 -1.28 -0.54
C LYS A 226 21.67 -2.29 -1.55
N GLY A 227 20.84 -2.76 -2.48
CA GLY A 227 21.34 -3.60 -3.57
C GLY A 227 20.27 -4.51 -4.16
N ARG A 228 20.40 -4.80 -5.45
CA ARG A 228 19.48 -5.69 -6.15
C ARG A 228 19.58 -7.10 -5.55
N TYR A 229 18.47 -7.63 -5.06
CA TYR A 229 18.36 -8.92 -4.34
C TYR A 229 19.01 -8.96 -2.95
N GLU A 230 19.48 -7.82 -2.45
CA GLU A 230 20.07 -7.70 -1.11
C GLU A 230 19.20 -6.86 -0.17
N ASP A 231 18.36 -5.99 -0.75
CA ASP A 231 17.55 -4.99 -0.05
C ASP A 231 16.25 -5.51 0.58
N THR A 232 15.89 -6.76 0.28
CA THR A 232 14.62 -7.37 0.68
C THR A 232 14.81 -8.86 0.97
N ARG A 233 14.25 -9.34 2.08
CA ARG A 233 14.16 -10.78 2.36
C ARG A 233 12.80 -11.35 1.97
N PHE A 234 12.79 -12.59 1.48
CA PHE A 234 11.53 -13.33 1.38
C PHE A 234 10.97 -13.56 2.78
N TRP A 235 9.84 -12.91 3.06
CA TRP A 235 9.13 -13.06 4.31
C TRP A 235 7.74 -13.64 4.04
N THR A 236 7.34 -14.60 4.87
CA THR A 236 6.01 -15.20 4.86
C THR A 236 5.37 -15.01 6.22
N ASN A 237 4.15 -14.51 6.27
CA ASN A 237 3.36 -14.33 7.49
C ASN A 237 2.77 -15.64 8.05
N GLY A 238 3.24 -16.81 7.59
CA GLY A 238 2.72 -18.12 7.98
C GLY A 238 1.32 -18.46 7.44
N ILE A 239 0.66 -17.55 6.71
CA ILE A 239 -0.64 -17.81 6.07
C ILE A 239 -0.40 -18.61 4.79
N PRO A 240 -1.04 -19.78 4.59
CA PRO A 240 -0.90 -20.56 3.37
C PRO A 240 -1.29 -19.72 2.15
N ARG A 241 -0.37 -19.60 1.17
CA ARG A 241 -0.66 -18.87 -0.08
C ARG A 241 -1.65 -19.62 -0.99
N TYR A 242 -1.76 -20.93 -0.80
CA TYR A 242 -2.68 -21.81 -1.51
C TYR A 242 -3.28 -22.78 -0.49
N LEU A 243 -4.60 -22.93 -0.52
CA LEU A 243 -5.25 -24.08 0.10
C LEU A 243 -5.12 -25.22 -0.92
N HIS A 244 -4.38 -26.27 -0.56
CA HIS A 244 -4.30 -27.49 -1.35
C HIS A 244 -5.56 -28.33 -1.18
#